data_AF-A0A972N5N1-F1
#
_entry.id   AF-A0A972N5N1-F1
#
_cell.length_a   1.000
_cell.length_b   1.000
_cell.length_c   1.000
_cell.angle_alpha   90.00
_cell.angle_beta   90.00
_cell.angle_gamma   90.00
#
_symmetry.space_group_name_H-M   'P 1'
#
loop_
_entity.id
_entity.type
_entity.pdbx_description
1 polymer ?
#
loop_
_entity_poly.entity_id
_entity_poly.type
_entity_poly.pdbx_seq_one_letter_code
_entity_poly.pdbx_strand_id
1 'polypeptide(L)'
;YKIVKEILKEFDLQKTLYPIYVPMKFNPKDWEREAQEILECFEKHNTVSFVTLGDAAIYSTVYYILDFIKEKNPSIYENSEIIPGITSFSLASAKIKKPLCLGDSSLEIAPFYGTSKKTKVYMRGERGACTSHIKENGKIYTFERLTNKDEKIYPKKVDSIKHYMTLLIDFIF
;
A
#
# COMPACT_ATOMS: atom_id res chain seq x y z
N TYR A 1 7.31 17.64 -3.27
CA TYR A 1 7.26 18.79 -4.22
C TYR A 1 8.24 18.66 -5.39
N LYS A 2 9.57 18.61 -5.19
CA LYS A 2 10.56 18.64 -6.30
C LYS A 2 10.36 17.55 -7.35
N ILE A 3 10.19 16.29 -6.91
CA ILE A 3 10.04 15.14 -7.82
C ILE A 3 8.76 15.25 -8.66
N VAL A 4 7.62 15.58 -8.03
CA VAL A 4 6.34 15.74 -8.75
C VAL A 4 6.41 16.89 -9.76
N LYS A 5 7.11 17.99 -9.42
CA LYS A 5 7.30 19.12 -10.33
C LYS A 5 8.06 18.73 -11.60
N GLU A 6 9.08 17.89 -11.47
CA GLU A 6 9.85 17.38 -12.62
C GLU A 6 8.99 16.47 -13.50
N ILE A 7 8.22 15.56 -12.90
CA ILE A 7 7.30 14.66 -13.63
C ILE A 7 6.24 15.46 -14.38
N LEU A 8 5.59 16.44 -13.73
CA LEU A 8 4.58 17.28 -14.40
C LEU A 8 5.18 18.02 -15.61
N LYS A 9 6.43 18.47 -15.51
CA LYS A 9 7.13 19.11 -16.63
C LYS A 9 7.45 18.12 -17.74
N GLU A 10 7.90 16.92 -17.42
CA GLU A 10 8.25 15.87 -18.39
C GLU A 10 7.05 15.45 -19.24
N PHE A 11 5.87 15.35 -18.62
CA PHE A 11 4.63 14.94 -19.27
C PHE A 11 3.75 16.11 -19.75
N ASP A 12 4.25 17.35 -19.71
CA ASP A 12 3.51 18.57 -20.07
C ASP A 12 2.13 18.70 -19.38
N LEU A 13 2.08 18.36 -18.10
CA LEU A 13 0.87 18.38 -17.29
C LEU A 13 0.79 19.65 -16.45
N GLN A 14 -0.31 20.38 -16.59
CA GLN A 14 -0.61 21.55 -15.76
C GLN A 14 -1.50 21.14 -14.58
N LYS A 15 -0.90 21.06 -13.38
CA LYS A 15 -1.61 20.79 -12.12
C LYS A 15 -1.10 21.71 -11.02
N THR A 16 -2.01 22.16 -10.16
CA THR A 16 -1.63 22.96 -8.99
C THR A 16 -0.92 22.07 -7.98
N LEU A 17 0.27 22.51 -7.55
CA LEU A 17 1.06 21.79 -6.56
C LEU A 17 0.98 22.48 -5.20
N TYR A 18 0.53 21.74 -4.20
CA TYR A 18 0.55 22.15 -2.80
C TYR A 18 1.71 21.45 -2.09
N PRO A 19 2.78 22.17 -1.71
CA PRO A 19 3.92 21.56 -1.04
C PRO A 19 3.55 21.23 0.42
N ILE A 20 3.44 19.95 0.74
CA ILE A 20 3.31 19.45 2.11
C ILE A 20 4.71 19.12 2.63
N TYR A 21 5.03 19.59 3.84
CA TYR A 21 6.29 19.27 4.50
C TYR A 21 6.20 17.92 5.22
N VAL A 22 6.88 16.92 4.66
CA VAL A 22 6.95 15.56 5.20
C VAL A 22 8.36 15.28 5.73
N PRO A 23 8.63 15.47 7.04
CA PRO A 23 9.96 15.26 7.59
C PRO A 23 10.33 13.77 7.57
N MET A 24 11.62 13.49 7.35
CA MET A 24 12.14 12.11 7.39
C MET A 24 12.20 11.51 8.81
N LYS A 25 11.90 12.30 9.84
CA LYS A 25 11.83 11.83 11.24
C LYS A 25 10.38 11.49 11.57
N PHE A 26 10.15 10.28 12.06
CA PHE A 26 8.83 9.79 12.44
C PHE A 26 8.36 10.50 13.71
N ASN A 27 7.39 11.41 13.58
CA ASN A 27 6.75 12.10 14.68
C ASN A 27 5.23 12.20 14.41
N PRO A 28 4.37 11.62 15.27
CA PRO A 28 2.92 11.64 15.06
C PRO A 28 2.31 13.04 14.87
N LYS A 29 2.89 14.07 15.50
CA LYS A 29 2.40 15.45 15.34
C LYS A 29 2.60 16.00 13.92
N ASP A 30 3.62 15.52 13.22
CA ASP A 30 3.84 15.92 11.84
C ASP A 30 2.77 15.30 10.93
N TRP A 31 2.36 14.05 11.17
CA TRP A 31 1.30 13.40 10.40
C TRP A 31 -0.08 14.00 10.65
N GLU A 32 -0.38 14.40 11.90
CA GLU A 32 -1.63 15.11 12.20
C GLU A 32 -1.69 16.45 11.44
N ARG A 33 -0.59 17.21 11.45
CA ARG A 33 -0.49 18.46 10.68
C ARG A 33 -0.66 18.21 9.18
N GLU A 34 0.02 17.20 8.63
CA GLU A 34 -0.07 16.83 7.21
C GLU A 34 -1.50 16.44 6.81
N ALA A 35 -2.18 15.64 7.64
CA ALA A 35 -3.57 15.26 7.43
C ALA A 35 -4.48 16.49 7.44
N GLN A 36 -4.27 17.43 8.35
CA GLN A 36 -5.03 18.67 8.40
C GLN A 36 -4.80 19.53 7.15
N GLU A 37 -3.55 19.71 6.71
CA GLU A 37 -3.25 20.44 5.47
C GLU A 37 -3.94 19.82 4.24
N ILE A 38 -4.00 18.48 4.17
CA ILE A 38 -4.69 17.75 3.09
C ILE A 38 -6.19 18.01 3.14
N LEU A 39 -6.80 17.94 4.34
CA LEU A 39 -8.23 18.20 4.53
C LEU A 39 -8.60 19.63 4.14
N GLU A 40 -7.82 20.62 4.56
CA GLU A 40 -8.02 22.03 4.18
C GLU A 40 -7.86 22.26 2.66
N CYS A 41 -6.95 21.52 2.01
CA CYS A 41 -6.84 21.54 0.54
C CYS A 41 -8.05 20.89 -0.11
N PHE A 42 -8.55 19.78 0.45
CA PHE A 42 -9.71 19.07 -0.06
C PHE A 42 -10.97 19.94 0.02
N GLU A 43 -11.17 20.66 1.12
CA GLU A 43 -12.28 21.61 1.28
C GLU A 43 -12.29 22.72 0.21
N LYS A 44 -11.11 23.13 -0.27
CA LYS A 44 -10.97 24.19 -1.28
C LYS A 44 -11.07 23.68 -2.71
N HIS A 45 -10.70 22.44 -2.97
CA HIS A 45 -10.49 21.92 -4.32
C HIS A 45 -11.31 20.68 -4.67
N ASN A 46 -12.06 20.11 -3.73
CA ASN A 46 -12.92 18.93 -3.84
C ASN A 46 -12.23 17.62 -4.27
N THR A 47 -11.00 17.67 -4.77
CA THR A 47 -10.22 16.51 -5.19
C THR A 47 -8.75 16.80 -4.97
N VAL A 48 -8.08 15.94 -4.22
CA VAL A 48 -6.67 16.05 -3.88
C VAL A 48 -6.01 14.69 -4.06
N SER A 49 -4.79 14.68 -4.60
CA SER A 49 -3.97 13.47 -4.71
C SER A 49 -2.68 13.66 -3.93
N PHE A 50 -2.42 12.76 -2.98
CA PHE A 50 -1.15 12.68 -2.28
C PHE A 50 -0.22 11.70 -3.02
N VAL A 51 0.84 12.22 -3.64
CA VAL A 51 1.74 11.41 -4.47
C VAL A 51 2.88 10.86 -3.64
N THR A 52 3.08 9.53 -3.70
CA THR A 52 4.17 8.82 -3.05
C THR A 52 5.20 8.33 -4.08
N LEU A 53 6.43 8.03 -3.64
CA LEU A 53 7.42 7.39 -4.49
C LEU A 53 7.28 5.86 -4.38
N GLY A 54 7.36 5.18 -5.51
CA GLY A 54 7.28 3.73 -5.55
C GLY A 54 5.85 3.25 -5.38
N ASP A 55 5.57 2.57 -4.28
CA ASP A 55 4.25 2.01 -3.96
C ASP A 55 3.80 2.49 -2.58
N ALA A 56 2.51 2.81 -2.47
CA ALA A 56 1.93 3.34 -1.23
C ALA A 56 2.01 2.37 -0.05
N ALA A 57 2.02 1.05 -0.27
CA ALA A 57 2.04 0.06 0.81
C ALA A 57 3.44 -0.22 1.38
N ILE A 58 4.51 0.21 0.71
CA ILE A 58 5.89 -0.14 1.08
C ILE A 58 6.63 1.09 1.61
N TYR A 59 6.88 1.14 2.92
CA TYR A 59 7.60 2.22 3.60
C TYR A 59 7.03 3.63 3.36
N SER A 60 5.73 3.75 3.14
CA SER A 60 5.06 5.03 2.89
C SER A 60 4.47 5.62 4.16
N THR A 61 4.54 6.95 4.29
CA THR A 61 3.87 7.69 5.38
C THR A 61 2.37 7.84 5.18
N VAL A 62 1.86 7.58 3.97
CA VAL A 62 0.46 7.84 3.62
C VAL A 62 -0.54 7.08 4.49
N TYR A 63 -0.19 5.88 4.96
CA TYR A 63 -1.08 5.10 5.82
C TYR A 63 -1.27 5.72 7.20
N TYR A 64 -0.24 6.37 7.78
CA TYR A 64 -0.40 7.13 9.01
C TYR A 64 -1.35 8.33 8.83
N ILE A 65 -1.22 9.03 7.69
CA ILE A 65 -2.09 10.16 7.33
C ILE A 65 -3.54 9.68 7.16
N LEU A 66 -3.74 8.54 6.47
CA LEU A 66 -5.05 7.94 6.29
C LEU A 66 -5.72 7.57 7.61
N ASP A 67 -4.97 7.04 8.58
CA ASP A 67 -5.51 6.74 9.92
C ASP A 67 -6.02 8.01 10.61
N PHE A 68 -5.27 9.12 10.54
CA PHE A 68 -5.74 10.42 11.05
C PHE A 68 -6.98 10.93 10.30
N ILE A 69 -7.01 10.83 8.97
CA ILE A 69 -8.17 11.24 8.17
C ILE A 69 -9.39 10.40 8.53
N LYS A 70 -9.21 9.08 8.74
CA LYS A 70 -10.28 8.18 9.16
C LYS A 70 -10.88 8.58 10.50
N GLU A 71 -10.05 8.93 11.47
CA GLU A 71 -10.51 9.35 12.80
C GLU A 71 -11.24 10.70 12.76
N LYS A 72 -10.73 11.68 12.00
CA LYS A 72 -11.28 13.04 11.98
C LYS A 72 -12.45 13.20 11.02
N ASN A 73 -12.38 12.58 9.86
CA ASN A 73 -13.36 12.69 8.77
C ASN A 73 -13.60 11.33 8.10
N PRO A 74 -14.33 10.41 8.76
CA PRO A 74 -14.58 9.06 8.25
C PRO A 74 -15.18 9.06 6.83
N SER A 75 -16.07 10.01 6.53
CA SER A 75 -16.68 10.15 5.20
C SER A 75 -15.63 10.38 4.10
N ILE A 76 -14.61 11.21 4.35
CA ILE A 76 -13.53 11.45 3.38
C ILE A 76 -12.68 10.19 3.22
N TYR A 77 -12.36 9.50 4.32
CA TYR A 77 -11.62 8.24 4.28
C TYR A 77 -12.32 7.18 3.43
N GLU A 78 -13.63 6.96 3.62
CA GLU A 78 -14.40 5.98 2.84
C GLU A 78 -14.50 6.33 1.35
N ASN A 79 -14.38 7.62 1.00
CA ASN A 79 -14.34 8.08 -0.39
C ASN A 79 -12.90 8.25 -0.93
N SER A 80 -11.88 7.89 -0.15
CA SER A 80 -10.49 7.93 -0.59
C SER A 80 -10.07 6.60 -1.19
N GLU A 81 -9.11 6.64 -2.10
CA GLU A 81 -8.55 5.44 -2.73
C GLU A 81 -7.02 5.43 -2.63
N ILE A 82 -6.46 4.23 -2.53
CA ILE A 82 -5.02 3.99 -2.66
C ILE A 82 -4.77 3.32 -4.00
N ILE A 83 -4.04 4.03 -4.87
CA ILE A 83 -3.60 3.51 -6.15
C ILE A 83 -2.22 2.86 -5.97
N PRO A 84 -2.07 1.53 -6.20
CA PRO A 84 -0.78 0.87 -6.07
C PRO A 84 0.18 1.35 -7.16
N GLY A 85 1.47 1.34 -6.83
CA GLY A 85 2.55 1.76 -7.71
C GLY A 85 3.59 0.67 -7.92
N ILE A 86 4.66 1.01 -8.65
CA ILE A 86 5.77 0.08 -8.91
C ILE A 86 6.83 0.28 -7.83
N THR A 87 7.06 -0.75 -7.01
CA THR A 87 8.10 -0.71 -5.98
C THR A 87 9.51 -0.62 -6.59
N SER A 88 10.44 0.00 -5.85
CA SER A 88 11.84 0.14 -6.27
C SER A 88 12.52 -1.21 -6.53
N PHE A 89 12.23 -2.23 -5.71
CA PHE A 89 12.79 -3.57 -5.87
C PHE A 89 12.21 -4.32 -7.09
N SER A 90 10.93 -4.12 -7.42
CA SER A 90 10.32 -4.68 -8.63
C SER A 90 10.95 -4.05 -9.88
N LEU A 91 11.12 -2.72 -9.88
CA LEU A 91 11.82 -2.00 -10.94
C LEU A 91 13.28 -2.44 -11.09
N ALA A 92 14.00 -2.64 -9.98
CA ALA A 92 15.39 -3.11 -9.99
C ALA A 92 15.51 -4.50 -10.64
N SER A 93 14.65 -5.43 -10.25
CA SER A 93 14.53 -6.77 -10.87
C SER A 93 14.32 -6.68 -12.38
N ALA A 94 13.37 -5.87 -12.83
CA ALA A 94 13.07 -5.69 -14.25
C ALA A 94 14.26 -5.11 -15.03
N LYS A 95 14.98 -4.13 -14.46
CA LYS A 95 16.16 -3.51 -15.11
C LYS A 95 17.27 -4.51 -15.41
N ILE A 96 17.49 -5.49 -14.52
CA ILE A 96 18.57 -6.48 -14.67
C ILE A 96 18.07 -7.86 -15.11
N LYS A 97 16.76 -8.01 -15.34
CA LYS A 97 16.10 -9.28 -15.73
C LYS A 97 16.41 -10.43 -14.78
N LYS A 98 16.47 -10.18 -13.47
CA LYS A 98 16.67 -11.21 -12.44
C LYS A 98 15.45 -11.33 -11.54
N PRO A 99 14.88 -12.54 -11.36
CA PRO A 99 13.70 -12.72 -10.53
C PRO A 99 14.02 -12.50 -9.04
N LEU A 100 13.06 -11.96 -8.30
CA LEU A 100 13.15 -11.81 -6.84
C LEU A 100 12.82 -13.11 -6.10
N CYS A 101 11.90 -13.90 -6.64
CA CYS A 101 11.54 -15.22 -6.15
C CYS A 101 11.00 -16.09 -7.30
N LEU A 102 11.25 -17.40 -7.23
CA LEU A 102 10.78 -18.42 -8.17
C LEU A 102 10.38 -19.70 -7.40
N GLY A 103 9.54 -20.55 -8.00
CA GLY A 103 9.22 -21.85 -7.43
C GLY A 103 8.60 -21.72 -6.04
N ASP A 104 9.23 -22.36 -5.07
CA ASP A 104 8.92 -22.39 -3.63
C ASP A 104 9.77 -21.41 -2.80
N SER A 105 10.62 -20.60 -3.43
CA SER A 105 11.41 -19.59 -2.70
C SER A 105 10.55 -18.45 -2.17
N SER A 106 10.96 -17.91 -1.02
CA SER A 106 10.32 -16.77 -0.35
C SER A 106 11.11 -15.48 -0.60
N LEU A 107 10.42 -14.34 -0.62
CA LEU A 107 11.01 -13.00 -0.66
C LEU A 107 10.78 -12.31 0.70
N GLU A 108 11.83 -11.74 1.26
CA GLU A 108 11.76 -10.89 2.45
C GLU A 108 12.12 -9.44 2.09
N ILE A 109 11.30 -8.50 2.54
CA ILE A 109 11.56 -7.06 2.47
C ILE A 109 11.78 -6.59 3.90
N ALA A 110 13.00 -6.13 4.19
CA ALA A 110 13.40 -5.74 5.53
C ALA A 110 13.97 -4.31 5.53
N PRO A 111 13.74 -3.53 6.61
CA PRO A 111 14.38 -2.23 6.76
C PRO A 111 15.89 -2.42 6.96
N PHE A 112 16.67 -1.40 6.60
CA PHE A 112 18.12 -1.47 6.70
C PHE A 112 18.63 -1.56 8.16
N TYR A 113 17.84 -1.07 9.12
CA TYR A 113 18.17 -1.09 10.55
C TYR A 113 16.98 -1.58 11.38
N GLY A 114 17.26 -2.32 12.47
CA GLY A 114 16.28 -2.72 13.48
C GLY A 114 15.60 -4.07 13.23
N THR A 115 14.85 -4.54 14.22
CA THR A 115 13.93 -5.67 14.10
C THR A 115 12.55 -5.15 13.73
N SER A 116 11.87 -5.82 12.79
CA SER A 116 10.58 -5.37 12.29
C SER A 116 9.49 -6.41 12.48
N LYS A 117 8.29 -5.93 12.77
CA LYS A 117 7.05 -6.71 12.61
C LYS A 117 6.91 -7.09 11.13
N LYS A 118 6.44 -8.30 10.86
CA LYS A 118 6.42 -8.88 9.50
C LYS A 118 4.99 -9.13 9.03
N THR A 119 4.50 -8.29 8.13
CA THR A 119 3.33 -8.65 7.30
C THR A 119 3.73 -9.80 6.38
N LYS A 120 2.93 -10.88 6.36
CA LYS A 120 3.18 -12.04 5.49
C LYS A 120 2.17 -12.08 4.37
N VAL A 121 2.69 -12.23 3.16
CA VAL A 121 1.90 -12.34 1.93
C VAL A 121 2.03 -13.77 1.41
N TYR A 122 0.91 -14.49 1.38
CA TYR A 122 0.83 -15.85 0.86
C TYR A 122 0.20 -15.81 -0.53
N MET A 123 0.92 -16.31 -1.53
CA MET A 123 0.52 -16.30 -2.94
C MET A 123 0.68 -17.68 -3.55
N ARG A 124 0.11 -17.87 -4.74
CA ARG A 124 0.26 -19.08 -5.56
C ARG A 124 -0.23 -20.35 -4.86
N GLY A 125 -1.30 -20.22 -4.05
CA GLY A 125 -1.97 -21.37 -3.48
C GLY A 125 -2.57 -22.26 -4.57
N GLU A 126 -2.36 -23.57 -4.47
CA GLU A 126 -2.99 -24.53 -5.39
C GLU A 126 -4.48 -24.65 -5.09
N ARG A 127 -5.30 -24.86 -6.13
CA ARG A 127 -6.74 -25.06 -5.96
C ARG A 127 -7.00 -26.31 -5.10
N GLY A 128 -7.78 -26.14 -4.04
CA GLY A 128 -8.07 -27.18 -3.06
C GLY A 128 -7.08 -27.23 -1.88
N ALA A 129 -5.97 -26.48 -1.93
CA ALA A 129 -5.03 -26.43 -0.82
C ALA A 129 -5.69 -25.89 0.45
N CYS A 130 -5.47 -26.57 1.57
CA CYS A 130 -5.97 -26.18 2.89
C CYS A 130 -5.08 -25.11 3.52
N THR A 131 -5.67 -24.10 4.14
CA THR A 131 -4.94 -22.98 4.78
C THR A 131 -4.75 -23.17 6.29
N SER A 132 -5.08 -24.36 6.82
CA SER A 132 -5.00 -24.65 8.26
C SER A 132 -3.60 -24.41 8.84
N HIS A 133 -2.55 -24.67 8.05
CA HIS A 133 -1.16 -24.46 8.42
C HIS A 133 -0.74 -22.98 8.53
N ILE A 134 -1.51 -22.05 7.92
CA ILE A 134 -1.26 -20.61 8.01
C ILE A 134 -1.68 -20.10 9.38
N LYS A 135 -0.69 -19.68 10.18
CA LYS A 135 -0.91 -19.04 11.49
C LYS A 135 -1.19 -17.55 11.29
N GLU A 136 -2.25 -17.08 11.93
CA GLU A 136 -2.63 -15.67 12.01
C GLU A 136 -1.82 -14.99 13.12
N ASN A 137 -0.97 -14.04 12.76
CA ASN A 137 -0.16 -13.27 13.71
C ASN A 137 -0.70 -11.84 13.88
N GLY A 138 -1.47 -11.34 12.92
CA GLY A 138 -2.24 -10.11 12.97
C GLY A 138 -3.65 -10.33 12.48
N LYS A 139 -4.07 -9.59 11.45
CA LYS A 139 -5.40 -9.71 10.85
C LYS A 139 -5.29 -10.22 9.41
N ILE A 140 -5.81 -11.42 9.16
CA ILE A 140 -5.78 -12.00 7.83
C ILE A 140 -6.91 -11.46 6.96
N TYR A 141 -6.55 -11.02 5.75
CA TYR A 141 -7.48 -10.80 4.65
C TYR A 141 -7.17 -11.79 3.51
N THR A 142 -8.23 -12.33 2.91
CA THR A 142 -8.14 -13.14 1.70
C THR A 142 -8.73 -12.35 0.54
N PHE A 143 -7.98 -12.26 -0.56
CA PHE A 143 -8.39 -11.62 -1.79
C PHE A 143 -8.43 -12.68 -2.90
N GLU A 144 -9.54 -12.74 -3.63
CA GLU A 144 -9.72 -13.67 -4.74
C GLU A 144 -9.99 -12.89 -6.03
N ARG A 145 -9.19 -13.17 -7.07
CA ARG A 145 -9.30 -12.62 -8.42
C ARG A 145 -9.39 -11.10 -8.42
N LEU A 146 -8.47 -10.45 -7.72
CA LEU A 146 -8.35 -8.99 -7.75
C LEU A 146 -8.36 -8.48 -9.20
N THR A 147 -9.06 -7.37 -9.45
CA THR A 147 -9.29 -6.74 -10.76
C THR A 147 -10.27 -7.44 -11.71
N ASN A 148 -10.78 -8.63 -11.35
CA ASN A 148 -11.82 -9.30 -12.14
C ASN A 148 -13.22 -8.86 -11.71
N LYS A 149 -14.23 -9.05 -12.58
CA LYS A 149 -15.64 -8.72 -12.31
C LYS A 149 -16.23 -9.45 -11.09
N ASP A 150 -15.68 -10.61 -10.76
CA ASP A 150 -16.11 -11.47 -9.66
C ASP A 150 -15.11 -11.46 -8.50
N GLU A 151 -14.35 -10.37 -8.33
CA GLU A 151 -13.46 -10.12 -7.21
C GLU A 151 -14.17 -10.34 -5.86
N LYS A 152 -13.47 -10.96 -4.91
CA LYS A 152 -13.96 -11.11 -3.54
C LYS A 152 -12.88 -10.80 -2.53
N ILE A 153 -13.27 -10.04 -1.51
CA ILE A 153 -12.42 -9.72 -0.36
C ILE A 153 -13.10 -10.28 0.89
N TYR A 154 -12.36 -11.08 1.63
CA TYR A 154 -12.80 -11.67 2.89
C TYR A 154 -11.92 -11.11 4.02
N PRO A 155 -12.51 -10.49 5.06
CA PRO A 155 -11.76 -10.03 6.23
C PRO A 155 -11.45 -11.20 7.20
N LYS A 156 -11.01 -12.32 6.64
CA LYS A 156 -10.65 -13.55 7.34
C LYS A 156 -9.83 -14.48 6.44
N LYS A 157 -9.22 -15.48 7.07
CA LYS A 157 -8.70 -16.67 6.39
C LYS A 157 -9.84 -17.53 5.84
N VAL A 158 -9.69 -18.03 4.62
CA VAL A 158 -10.59 -19.05 4.02
C VAL A 158 -10.08 -20.45 4.29
N ASP A 159 -10.94 -21.45 4.44
CA ASP A 159 -10.50 -22.83 4.78
C ASP A 159 -9.66 -23.48 3.68
N SER A 160 -9.99 -23.20 2.42
CA SER A 160 -9.29 -23.72 1.25
C SER A 160 -9.23 -22.72 0.11
N ILE A 161 -8.19 -22.84 -0.71
CA ILE A 161 -7.99 -22.02 -1.90
C ILE A 161 -8.93 -22.47 -3.01
N LYS A 162 -9.82 -21.59 -3.46
CA LYS A 162 -10.78 -21.90 -4.54
C LYS A 162 -10.25 -21.54 -5.93
N HIS A 163 -9.38 -20.53 -6.00
CA HIS A 163 -8.89 -19.94 -7.25
C HIS A 163 -7.38 -19.81 -7.23
N TYR A 164 -6.73 -19.98 -8.38
CA TYR A 164 -5.27 -19.80 -8.48
C TYR A 164 -4.85 -18.36 -8.17
N MET A 165 -5.66 -17.38 -8.57
CA MET A 165 -5.50 -15.97 -8.22
C MET A 165 -6.07 -15.67 -6.83
N THR A 166 -5.61 -16.40 -5.82
CA THR A 166 -5.92 -16.13 -4.41
C THR A 166 -4.66 -15.63 -3.69
N LEU A 167 -4.84 -14.59 -2.90
CA LEU A 167 -3.83 -13.90 -2.11
C LEU A 167 -4.32 -13.88 -0.66
N LEU A 168 -3.50 -14.30 0.29
CA LEU A 168 -3.77 -14.06 1.71
C LEU A 168 -2.71 -13.12 2.25
N ILE A 169 -3.12 -12.11 3.00
CA ILE A 169 -2.20 -11.21 3.68
C ILE A 169 -2.52 -11.20 5.16
N ASP A 170 -1.52 -11.52 5.98
CA ASP A 170 -1.54 -11.38 7.44
C ASP A 170 -0.98 -9.99 7.80
N PHE A 171 -1.87 -9.00 7.90
CA PHE A 171 -1.50 -7.61 8.19
C PHE A 171 -1.21 -7.43 9.68
N ILE A 172 -0.05 -6.83 10.00
CA ILE A 172 0.39 -6.62 11.39
C ILE A 172 0.21 -5.16 11.85
N PHE A 173 -0.09 -4.25 10.92
CA PHE A 173 -0.28 -2.82 11.17
C PHE A 173 -1.75 -2.45 11.09
#